data_AF-A0A842R4J8-F1
#
_entry.id   AF-A0A842R4J8-F1
#
_cell.length_a   1.000
_cell.length_b   1.000
_cell.length_c   1.000
_cell.angle_alpha   90.00
_cell.angle_beta   90.00
_cell.angle_gamma   90.00
#
_symmetry.space_group_name_H-M   'P 1'
#
loop_
_entity.id
_entity.type
_entity.pdbx_description
1 polymer ?
#
loop_
_entity_poly.entity_id
_entity_poly.type
_entity_poly.pdbx_seq_one_letter_code
_entity_poly.pdbx_strand_id
1 'polypeptide(L)'
;MVIKKILFLGKPEAGKTTLRKFFFESVPAEKLMEESEPPTVGLKYKNYNYLTTLPGSEEGEQGEKIPVSLSVVDSAGQNLNDWLESRKERVFPGADIIFFIFDITDWEQADSKKEIQDLIMLIYNRRVELANESSFYILAHKFDKISKEKNDLKVEKMKKRIKKELNDYVFDKMMKFLDFDVYITSITKEYEHDCFLTLLNLTTDLMARIH
;
A
#
# COMPACT_ATOMS: atom_id res chain seq x y z
N MET A 1 -6.31 24.03 1.34
CA MET A 1 -5.33 23.00 0.92
C MET A 1 -5.60 21.77 1.76
N VAL A 2 -5.99 20.67 1.13
CA VAL A 2 -6.28 19.41 1.82
C VAL A 2 -5.00 18.60 1.85
N ILE A 3 -4.57 18.17 3.04
CA ILE A 3 -3.40 17.32 3.19
C ILE A 3 -3.91 15.91 3.43
N LYS A 4 -3.44 14.97 2.62
CA LYS A 4 -3.71 13.55 2.80
C LYS A 4 -2.40 12.80 3.02
N LYS A 5 -2.40 11.84 3.93
CA LYS A 5 -1.22 11.08 4.31
C LYS A 5 -1.38 9.63 3.90
N ILE A 6 -0.40 9.15 3.14
CA ILE A 6 -0.35 7.78 2.65
C ILE A 6 0.89 7.10 3.25
N LEU A 7 0.70 5.98 3.92
CA LEU A 7 1.77 5.19 4.51
C LEU A 7 2.11 4.00 3.62
N PHE A 8 3.40 3.86 3.26
CA PHE A 8 3.93 2.67 2.60
C PHE A 8 4.76 1.90 3.62
N LEU A 9 4.21 0.79 4.11
CA LEU A 9 4.79 -0.06 5.16
C LEU A 9 5.11 -1.45 4.60
N GLY A 10 6.11 -2.11 5.18
CA GLY A 10 6.54 -3.44 4.73
C GLY A 10 8.02 -3.72 4.96
N LYS A 11 8.40 -4.99 4.88
CA LYS A 11 9.79 -5.47 5.06
C LYS A 11 10.78 -4.78 4.09
N PRO A 12 12.10 -4.84 4.36
CA PRO A 12 13.11 -4.46 3.37
C PRO A 12 12.82 -5.14 2.03
N GLU A 13 13.16 -4.46 0.93
CA GLU A 13 13.06 -5.02 -0.42
C GLU A 13 11.64 -5.38 -0.91
N ALA A 14 10.58 -5.17 -0.14
CA ALA A 14 9.20 -5.45 -0.57
C ALA A 14 8.71 -4.65 -1.81
N GLY A 15 9.48 -3.66 -2.28
CA GLY A 15 9.13 -2.83 -3.44
C GLY A 15 8.41 -1.52 -3.12
N LYS A 16 8.44 -1.07 -1.86
CA LYS A 16 7.78 0.18 -1.41
C LYS A 16 8.24 1.41 -2.17
N THR A 17 9.56 1.65 -2.18
CA THR A 17 10.16 2.79 -2.88
C THR A 17 9.90 2.73 -4.38
N THR A 18 9.98 1.52 -4.96
CA THR A 18 9.68 1.24 -6.36
C THR A 18 8.25 1.62 -6.72
N LEU A 19 7.25 1.10 -6.00
CA LEU A 19 5.84 1.42 -6.22
C LEU A 19 5.54 2.91 -6.05
N ARG A 20 6.16 3.55 -5.05
CA ARG A 20 6.03 5.00 -4.83
C ARG A 20 6.58 5.80 -6.02
N LYS A 21 7.77 5.45 -6.54
CA LYS A 21 8.37 6.13 -7.70
C LYS A 21 7.56 5.87 -8.98
N PHE A 22 7.19 4.61 -9.21
CA PHE A 22 6.36 4.20 -10.33
C PHE A 22 5.05 5.01 -10.38
N PHE A 23 4.34 5.08 -9.26
CA PHE A 23 3.02 5.70 -9.22
C PHE A 23 3.05 7.23 -9.09
N PHE A 24 3.82 7.78 -8.14
CA PHE A 24 3.79 9.22 -7.85
C PHE A 24 4.83 10.05 -8.61
N GLU A 25 5.92 9.43 -9.06
CA GLU A 25 6.98 10.12 -9.82
C GLU A 25 6.96 9.78 -11.31
N SER A 26 6.05 8.90 -11.75
CA SER A 26 5.94 8.44 -13.15
C SER A 26 7.28 7.93 -13.70
N VAL A 27 8.12 7.33 -12.84
CA VAL A 27 9.38 6.72 -13.29
C VAL A 27 9.04 5.44 -14.07
N PRO A 28 9.53 5.28 -15.32
CA PRO A 28 9.26 4.09 -16.11
C PRO A 28 9.67 2.80 -15.39
N ALA A 29 8.87 1.75 -15.56
CA ALA A 29 9.12 0.45 -14.97
C ALA A 29 10.48 -0.13 -15.37
N GLU A 30 10.86 -0.02 -16.64
CA GLU A 30 12.13 -0.57 -17.13
C GLU A 30 13.31 0.04 -16.37
N LYS A 31 13.28 1.35 -16.14
CA LYS A 31 14.31 2.06 -15.39
C LYS A 31 14.38 1.61 -13.92
N LEU A 32 13.22 1.41 -13.28
CA LEU A 32 13.14 0.95 -11.89
C LEU A 32 13.61 -0.50 -11.71
N MET A 33 13.57 -1.30 -12.78
CA MET A 33 14.05 -2.69 -12.77
C MET A 33 15.56 -2.78 -13.02
N GLU A 34 16.13 -1.85 -13.79
CA GLU A 34 17.56 -1.76 -14.08
C GLU A 34 18.36 -1.11 -12.94
N GLU A 35 17.77 -0.14 -12.24
CA GLU A 35 18.42 0.61 -11.17
C GLU A 35 18.05 0.04 -9.80
N SER A 36 18.99 -0.66 -9.15
CA SER A 36 18.85 -1.08 -7.76
C SER A 36 18.73 0.14 -6.85
N GLU A 37 17.58 0.31 -6.19
CA GLU A 37 17.40 1.40 -5.23
C GLU A 37 18.30 1.21 -3.99
N PRO A 38 19.01 2.26 -3.54
CA PRO A 38 19.73 2.18 -2.28
C PRO A 38 18.74 1.97 -1.13
N PRO A 39 19.09 1.18 -0.09
CA PRO A 39 18.23 0.96 1.06
C PRO A 39 17.73 2.28 1.67
N THR A 40 16.42 2.37 1.91
CA THR A 40 15.85 3.53 2.60
C THR A 40 16.30 3.52 4.06
N VAL A 41 16.89 4.63 4.52
CA VAL A 41 17.29 4.87 5.92
C VAL A 41 16.24 5.78 6.58
N GLY A 42 15.73 5.36 7.74
CA GLY A 42 14.71 6.12 8.49
C GLY A 42 13.33 6.16 7.85
N LEU A 43 12.54 7.19 8.16
CA LEU A 43 11.30 7.50 7.43
C LEU A 43 11.62 8.56 6.37
N LYS A 44 11.34 8.26 5.10
CA LYS A 44 11.41 9.26 4.04
C LYS A 44 10.01 9.83 3.82
N TYR A 45 9.86 11.12 4.09
CA TYR A 45 8.67 11.88 3.75
C TYR A 45 8.85 12.49 2.37
N LYS A 46 7.89 12.26 1.48
CA LYS A 46 7.79 12.97 0.21
C LYS A 46 6.40 13.56 0.07
N ASN A 47 6.35 14.84 -0.29
CA ASN A 47 5.10 15.56 -0.52
C ASN A 47 4.89 15.71 -2.03
N TYR A 48 3.74 15.26 -2.52
CA TYR A 48 3.32 15.46 -3.90
C TYR A 48 2.11 16.38 -3.90
N ASN A 49 2.20 17.48 -4.63
CA ASN A 49 1.11 18.45 -4.70
C ASN A 49 0.42 18.31 -6.06
N TYR A 50 -0.90 18.20 -6.06
CA TYR A 50 -1.71 18.25 -7.28
C TYR A 50 -2.99 19.02 -7.06
N LEU A 51 -3.64 19.40 -8.15
CA LEU A 51 -4.96 20.00 -8.15
C LEU A 51 -5.97 18.93 -8.50
N THR A 52 -7.00 18.79 -7.67
CA THR A 52 -8.19 18.02 -8.01
C THR A 52 -9.37 18.94 -8.22
N THR A 53 -10.43 18.46 -8.86
CA THR A 53 -11.69 19.20 -9.01
C THR A 53 -12.75 18.46 -8.22
N LEU A 54 -13.38 19.11 -7.25
CA LEU A 54 -14.57 18.57 -6.62
C LEU A 54 -15.71 18.55 -7.64
N PRO A 55 -16.60 17.54 -7.62
CA PRO A 55 -17.85 17.61 -8.38
C PRO A 55 -18.60 18.88 -7.99
N GLY A 56 -19.13 19.61 -8.98
CA GLY A 56 -20.05 20.71 -8.72
C GLY A 56 -21.31 20.21 -8.00
N SER A 57 -21.96 21.09 -7.25
CA SER A 57 -23.28 20.80 -6.68
C SER A 57 -24.30 20.51 -7.79
N GLU A 58 -25.40 19.81 -7.46
CA GLU A 58 -26.45 19.40 -8.42
C GLU A 58 -27.09 20.58 -9.18
N GLU A 59 -26.85 21.82 -8.76
CA GLU A 59 -27.42 23.05 -9.35
C GLU A 59 -26.58 23.66 -10.49
N GLY A 60 -25.62 22.94 -11.06
CA GLY A 60 -24.87 23.38 -12.24
C GLY A 60 -23.68 24.29 -11.93
N GLU A 61 -23.20 24.30 -10.68
CA GLU A 61 -21.96 24.98 -10.30
C GLU A 61 -20.74 24.28 -10.92
N GLN A 62 -19.76 25.06 -11.37
CA GLN A 62 -18.48 24.50 -11.79
C GLN A 62 -17.76 23.91 -10.58
N GLY A 63 -17.20 22.71 -10.76
CA GLY A 63 -16.41 22.05 -9.73
C GLY A 63 -15.25 22.91 -9.22
N GLU A 64 -15.07 22.98 -7.90
CA GLU A 64 -14.00 23.75 -7.28
C GLU A 64 -12.65 23.03 -7.43
N LYS A 65 -11.61 23.75 -7.87
CA LYS A 65 -10.25 23.22 -7.90
C LYS A 65 -9.61 23.31 -6.53
N ILE A 66 -9.34 22.17 -5.91
CA ILE A 66 -8.73 22.08 -4.60
C ILE A 66 -7.29 21.60 -4.70
N PRO A 67 -6.31 22.31 -4.09
CA PRO A 67 -4.95 21.81 -3.96
C PRO A 67 -4.91 20.70 -2.89
N VAL A 68 -4.40 19.54 -3.29
CA VAL A 68 -4.19 18.38 -2.44
C VAL A 68 -2.69 18.09 -2.33
N SER A 69 -2.23 17.86 -1.11
CA SER A 69 -0.86 17.42 -0.84
C SER A 69 -0.88 15.99 -0.32
N LEU A 70 -0.23 15.07 -1.03
CA LEU A 70 0.00 13.70 -0.57
C LEU A 70 1.35 13.63 0.14
N SER A 71 1.31 13.47 1.45
CA SER A 71 2.49 13.08 2.23
C SER A 71 2.62 11.57 2.17
N VAL A 72 3.53 11.07 1.34
CA VAL A 72 3.88 9.65 1.28
C VAL A 72 5.05 9.37 2.22
N VAL A 73 4.84 8.45 3.16
CA VAL A 73 5.87 8.01 4.11
C VAL A 73 6.35 6.64 3.70
N ASP A 74 7.63 6.55 3.32
CA ASP A 74 8.30 5.29 3.00
C ASP A 74 9.16 4.86 4.19
N SER A 75 8.78 3.74 4.83
CA SER A 75 9.50 3.23 5.99
C SER A 75 10.74 2.44 5.59
N ALA A 76 11.89 2.73 6.21
CA ALA A 76 13.02 1.81 6.24
C ALA A 76 12.57 0.47 6.85
N GLY A 77 12.55 -0.59 6.03
CA GLY A 77 12.08 -1.90 6.48
C GLY A 77 12.92 -2.48 7.62
N GLN A 78 14.18 -2.10 7.74
CA GLN A 78 15.11 -2.59 8.77
C GLN A 78 14.70 -2.17 10.20
N ASN A 79 14.00 -1.03 10.32
CA ASN A 79 13.56 -0.49 11.61
C ASN A 79 12.05 -0.57 11.78
N LEU A 80 11.36 -1.38 10.97
CA LEU A 80 9.89 -1.42 10.93
C LEU A 80 9.31 -1.67 12.33
N ASN A 81 9.85 -2.62 13.09
CA ASN A 81 9.35 -2.91 14.45
C ASN A 81 9.47 -1.71 15.40
N ASP A 82 10.59 -0.97 15.39
CA ASP A 82 10.73 0.26 16.20
C ASP A 82 9.72 1.33 15.80
N TRP A 83 9.42 1.45 14.50
CA TRP A 83 8.39 2.36 13.99
C TRP A 83 6.97 1.96 14.43
N LEU A 84 6.68 0.66 14.49
CA LEU A 84 5.37 0.11 14.85
C LEU A 84 5.13 0.02 16.36
N GLU A 85 6.19 0.03 17.17
CA GLU A 85 6.10 -0.07 18.63
C GLU A 85 6.45 1.26 19.30
N SER A 86 7.72 1.65 19.26
CA SER A 86 8.23 2.81 19.99
C SER A 86 7.83 4.16 19.39
N ARG A 87 7.59 4.20 18.07
CA ARG A 87 7.35 5.46 17.33
C ARG A 87 6.00 5.51 16.62
N LYS A 88 5.07 4.62 16.97
CA LYS A 88 3.74 4.52 16.36
C LYS A 88 2.96 5.83 16.37
N GLU A 89 3.08 6.61 17.45
CA GLU A 89 2.46 7.93 17.63
C GLU A 89 2.96 9.00 16.65
N ARG A 90 4.10 8.77 16.00
CA ARG A 90 4.62 9.66 14.95
C ARG A 90 4.23 9.18 13.55
N VAL A 91 3.99 7.87 13.41
CA VAL A 91 3.79 7.22 12.11
C VAL A 91 2.32 7.22 11.72
N PHE A 92 1.44 6.74 12.60
CA PHE A 92 0.04 6.47 12.25
C PHE A 92 -0.88 7.70 12.29
N PRO A 93 -0.78 8.62 13.26
CA PRO A 93 -1.74 9.72 13.35
C PRO A 93 -1.86 10.52 12.05
N GLY A 94 -3.10 10.78 11.67
CA GLY A 94 -3.47 11.49 10.44
C GLY A 94 -3.27 10.71 9.14
N ALA A 95 -2.97 9.41 9.18
CA ALA A 95 -2.96 8.58 7.97
C ALA A 95 -4.37 8.45 7.40
N ASP A 96 -4.52 8.60 6.09
CA ASP A 96 -5.77 8.38 5.38
C ASP A 96 -5.77 7.04 4.63
N ILE A 97 -4.60 6.63 4.11
CA ILE A 97 -4.39 5.31 3.49
C ILE A 97 -3.12 4.69 4.05
N ILE A 98 -3.20 3.39 4.33
CA ILE A 98 -2.07 2.56 4.71
C ILE A 98 -1.96 1.41 3.72
N PHE A 99 -0.88 1.41 2.94
CA PHE A 99 -0.48 0.29 2.10
C PHE A 99 0.54 -0.56 2.87
N PHE A 100 0.18 -1.81 3.16
CA PHE A 100 1.15 -2.82 3.56
C PHE A 100 1.60 -3.62 2.34
N ILE A 101 2.91 -3.64 2.09
CA ILE A 101 3.51 -4.19 0.88
C ILE A 101 4.48 -5.31 1.30
N PHE A 102 4.36 -6.48 0.68
CA PHE A 102 5.30 -7.59 0.85
C PHE A 102 5.69 -8.22 -0.49
N ASP A 103 6.87 -8.83 -0.55
CA ASP A 103 7.30 -9.60 -1.71
C ASP A 103 6.57 -10.95 -1.72
N ILE A 104 5.85 -11.26 -2.80
CA ILE A 104 5.02 -12.45 -2.82
C ILE A 104 5.84 -13.75 -2.70
N THR A 105 7.13 -13.74 -3.04
CA THR A 105 7.97 -14.93 -2.84
C THR A 105 8.18 -15.26 -1.38
N ASP A 106 8.10 -14.27 -0.49
CA ASP A 106 8.19 -14.47 0.95
C ASP A 106 6.93 -15.14 1.50
N TRP A 107 5.78 -14.93 0.86
CA TRP A 107 4.52 -15.60 1.23
C TRP A 107 4.53 -17.10 0.97
N GLU A 108 5.32 -17.55 -0.01
CA GLU A 108 5.45 -18.98 -0.31
C GLU A 108 6.36 -19.72 0.68
N GLN A 109 7.12 -18.99 1.52
CA GLN A 109 7.99 -19.56 2.54
C GLN A 109 7.31 -19.53 3.91
N ALA A 110 7.26 -20.67 4.61
CA ALA A 110 6.47 -20.80 5.84
C ALA A 110 6.87 -19.78 6.94
N ASP A 111 8.17 -19.63 7.22
CA ASP A 111 8.66 -18.73 8.26
C ASP A 111 8.42 -17.26 7.90
N SER A 112 8.75 -16.88 6.67
CA SER A 112 8.54 -15.51 6.16
C SER A 112 7.06 -15.15 6.08
N LYS A 113 6.20 -16.09 5.68
CA LYS A 113 4.75 -15.90 5.68
C LYS A 113 4.21 -15.59 7.07
N LYS A 114 4.62 -16.36 8.08
CA LYS A 114 4.18 -16.12 9.46
C LYS A 114 4.57 -14.73 9.94
N GLU A 115 5.80 -14.30 9.65
CA GLU A 115 6.27 -12.95 9.98
C GLU A 115 5.43 -11.87 9.27
N ILE A 116 5.09 -12.07 7.99
CA ILE A 116 4.22 -11.15 7.25
C ILE A 116 2.83 -11.08 7.87
N GLN A 117 2.26 -12.22 8.26
CA GLN A 117 0.97 -12.30 8.94
C GLN A 117 1.00 -11.54 10.28
N ASP A 118 2.05 -11.73 11.08
CA ASP A 118 2.25 -11.01 12.34
C ASP A 118 2.38 -9.49 12.13
N LEU A 119 3.12 -9.07 11.10
CA LEU A 119 3.25 -7.65 10.75
C LEU A 119 1.92 -7.03 10.29
N ILE A 120 1.15 -7.73 9.46
CA ILE A 120 -0.19 -7.28 9.04
C ILE A 120 -1.06 -7.03 10.27
N MET A 121 -1.07 -7.96 11.22
CA MET A 121 -1.85 -7.83 12.45
C MET A 121 -1.39 -6.66 13.31
N LEU A 122 -0.09 -6.51 13.49
CA LEU A 122 0.48 -5.41 14.25
C LEU A 122 0.09 -4.06 13.63
N ILE A 123 0.26 -3.90 12.32
CA ILE A 123 -0.05 -2.67 11.60
C ILE A 123 -1.56 -2.39 11.65
N TYR A 124 -2.40 -3.40 11.44
CA TYR A 124 -3.84 -3.23 11.53
C TYR A 124 -4.28 -2.77 12.94
N ASN A 125 -3.70 -3.36 13.98
CA ASN A 125 -3.99 -2.96 15.36
C ASN A 125 -3.56 -1.50 15.63
N ARG A 126 -2.38 -1.09 15.13
CA ARG A 126 -1.95 0.31 15.22
C ARG A 126 -2.85 1.25 14.43
N ARG A 127 -3.32 0.81 13.27
CA ARG A 127 -4.31 1.55 12.48
C ARG A 127 -5.61 1.74 13.26
N VAL A 128 -6.15 0.69 13.88
CA VAL A 128 -7.37 0.79 14.71
C VAL A 128 -7.16 1.70 15.91
N GLU A 129 -5.99 1.67 16.53
CA GLU A 129 -5.63 2.48 17.71
C GLU A 129 -5.45 3.97 17.37
N LEU A 130 -4.75 4.29 16.27
CA LEU A 130 -4.20 5.63 16.02
C LEU A 130 -4.67 6.30 14.73
N ALA A 131 -5.34 5.56 13.84
CA ALA A 131 -5.80 6.03 12.54
C ALA A 131 -7.05 5.25 12.08
N ASN A 132 -8.05 5.17 12.97
CA ASN A 132 -9.24 4.32 12.83
C ASN A 132 -10.14 4.64 11.61
N GLU A 133 -9.94 5.80 10.98
CA GLU A 133 -10.64 6.23 9.76
C GLU A 133 -9.86 5.89 8.47
N SER A 134 -8.60 5.49 8.58
CA SER A 134 -7.74 5.22 7.41
C SER A 134 -8.14 3.95 6.66
N SER A 135 -8.07 3.93 5.34
CA SER A 135 -8.16 2.67 4.59
C SER A 135 -6.89 1.83 4.79
N PHE A 136 -7.04 0.51 4.88
CA PHE A 136 -5.92 -0.43 4.97
C PHE A 136 -5.94 -1.41 3.80
N TYR A 137 -4.90 -1.39 2.97
CA TYR A 137 -4.78 -2.24 1.79
C TYR A 137 -3.50 -3.06 1.84
N ILE A 138 -3.59 -4.31 1.41
CA ILE A 138 -2.47 -5.26 1.38
C ILE A 138 -2.06 -5.48 -0.08
N LEU A 139 -0.81 -5.19 -0.42
CA LEU A 139 -0.24 -5.39 -1.76
C LEU A 139 0.78 -6.55 -1.72
N ALA A 140 0.42 -7.69 -2.29
CA ALA A 140 1.34 -8.78 -2.58
C ALA A 140 2.09 -8.46 -3.88
N HIS A 141 3.31 -7.94 -3.74
CA HIS A 141 4.08 -7.35 -4.84
C HIS A 141 5.05 -8.33 -5.48
N LYS A 142 5.58 -7.98 -6.66
CA LYS A 142 6.51 -8.77 -7.47
C LYS A 142 5.94 -10.12 -7.94
N PHE A 143 4.67 -10.12 -8.33
CA PHE A 143 3.99 -11.33 -8.80
C PHE A 143 4.64 -12.02 -10.00
N ASP A 144 5.37 -11.26 -10.82
CA ASP A 144 6.19 -11.74 -11.93
C ASP A 144 7.19 -12.84 -11.51
N LYS A 145 7.64 -12.83 -10.24
CA LYS A 145 8.53 -13.86 -9.69
C LYS A 145 7.87 -15.24 -9.55
N ILE A 146 6.54 -15.29 -9.41
CA ILE A 146 5.75 -16.53 -9.32
C ILE A 146 5.16 -16.88 -10.69
N SER A 147 4.73 -15.88 -11.46
CA SER A 147 4.17 -16.08 -12.80
C SER A 147 4.71 -15.03 -13.77
N LYS A 148 5.68 -15.42 -14.61
CA LYS A 148 6.27 -14.52 -15.63
C LYS A 148 5.23 -14.02 -16.64
N GLU A 149 4.29 -14.88 -17.02
CA GLU A 149 3.20 -14.51 -17.93
C GLU A 149 1.97 -14.08 -17.15
N LYS A 150 1.36 -12.97 -17.58
CA LYS A 150 0.10 -12.49 -17.03
C LYS A 150 -0.98 -13.55 -17.24
N ASN A 151 -1.62 -13.93 -16.15
CA ASN A 151 -2.74 -14.86 -16.16
C ASN A 151 -3.72 -14.46 -15.04
N ASP A 152 -4.83 -13.83 -15.43
CA ASP A 152 -5.80 -13.29 -14.49
C ASP A 152 -6.39 -14.37 -13.58
N LEU A 153 -6.55 -15.60 -14.07
CA LEU A 153 -7.00 -16.71 -13.25
C LEU A 153 -5.98 -17.09 -12.17
N LYS A 154 -4.67 -17.04 -12.46
CA LYS A 154 -3.62 -17.26 -11.46
C LYS A 154 -3.59 -16.12 -10.45
N VAL A 155 -3.71 -14.88 -10.90
CA VAL A 155 -3.78 -13.68 -10.05
C VAL A 155 -4.94 -13.81 -9.05
N GLU A 156 -6.14 -14.11 -9.56
CA GLU A 156 -7.34 -14.25 -8.73
C GLU A 156 -7.26 -15.45 -7.78
N LYS A 157 -6.70 -16.58 -8.21
CA LYS A 157 -6.44 -17.72 -7.33
C LYS A 157 -5.48 -17.36 -6.21
N MET A 158 -4.40 -16.63 -6.51
CA MET A 158 -3.42 -16.22 -5.51
C MET A 158 -4.03 -15.22 -4.52
N LYS A 159 -4.76 -14.22 -5.01
CA LYS A 159 -5.51 -13.26 -4.18
C LYS A 159 -6.45 -13.97 -3.21
N LYS A 160 -7.24 -14.92 -3.70
CA LYS A 160 -8.17 -15.71 -2.87
C LYS A 160 -7.44 -16.58 -1.85
N ARG A 161 -6.32 -17.21 -2.24
CA ARG A 161 -5.48 -18.00 -1.33
C ARG A 161 -4.93 -17.14 -0.19
N ILE A 162 -4.30 -16.01 -0.49
CA ILE A 162 -3.73 -15.11 0.53
C ILE A 162 -4.84 -14.58 1.45
N LYS A 163 -5.97 -14.13 0.90
CA LYS A 163 -7.11 -13.63 1.70
C LYS A 163 -7.65 -14.73 2.62
N LYS A 164 -7.78 -15.97 2.14
CA LYS A 164 -8.18 -17.12 2.96
C LYS A 164 -7.18 -17.40 4.08
N GLU A 165 -5.90 -17.56 3.74
CA GLU A 165 -4.84 -17.86 4.72
C GLU A 165 -4.71 -16.78 5.80
N LEU A 166 -4.92 -15.50 5.43
CA LEU A 166 -5.00 -14.41 6.40
C LEU A 166 -6.25 -14.52 7.28
N ASN A 167 -7.43 -14.76 6.71
CA ASN A 167 -8.66 -14.91 7.48
C ASN A 167 -8.56 -16.07 8.48
N ASP A 168 -7.98 -17.20 8.07
CA ASP A 168 -7.73 -18.36 8.94
C ASP A 168 -6.79 -17.95 10.09
N TYR A 169 -5.70 -17.22 9.78
CA TYR A 169 -4.76 -16.71 10.79
C TYR A 169 -5.42 -15.74 11.79
N VAL A 170 -6.29 -14.85 11.31
CA VAL A 170 -7.02 -13.87 12.11
C VAL A 170 -8.02 -14.55 13.04
N PHE A 171 -8.74 -15.54 12.50
CA PHE A 171 -9.71 -16.32 13.26
C PHE A 171 -9.04 -17.06 14.41
N ASP A 172 -7.90 -17.71 14.16
CA ASP A 172 -7.11 -18.40 15.19
C ASP A 172 -6.62 -17.47 16.31
N LYS A 173 -6.43 -16.18 16.01
CA LYS A 173 -6.02 -15.15 16.97
C LYS A 173 -7.19 -14.49 17.71
N MET A 174 -8.42 -14.99 17.55
CA MET A 174 -9.65 -14.50 18.20
C MET A 174 -9.93 -13.01 17.97
N MET A 175 -9.48 -12.49 16.83
CA MET A 175 -9.69 -11.09 16.46
C MET A 175 -11.05 -10.94 15.76
N LYS A 176 -11.78 -9.86 16.08
CA LYS A 176 -12.96 -9.47 15.29
C LYS A 176 -12.55 -9.34 13.83
N PHE A 177 -13.45 -9.76 12.92
CA PHE A 177 -13.26 -9.72 11.47
C PHE A 177 -12.41 -8.53 11.04
N LEU A 178 -11.24 -8.82 10.48
CA LEU A 178 -10.48 -7.80 9.78
C LEU A 178 -11.14 -7.56 8.43
N ASP A 179 -11.49 -6.30 8.17
CA ASP A 179 -11.88 -5.87 6.83
C ASP A 179 -10.60 -5.40 6.11
N PHE A 180 -10.02 -6.29 5.32
CA PHE A 180 -8.91 -5.96 4.42
C PHE A 180 -9.13 -6.53 3.03
N ASP A 181 -8.54 -5.83 2.07
CA ASP A 181 -8.40 -6.31 0.72
C ASP A 181 -6.94 -6.56 0.37
N VAL A 182 -6.77 -7.65 -0.38
CA VAL A 182 -5.48 -8.09 -0.91
C VAL A 182 -5.47 -7.82 -2.40
N TYR A 183 -4.40 -7.20 -2.88
CA TYR A 183 -4.15 -6.93 -4.28
C TYR A 183 -2.83 -7.55 -4.69
N ILE A 184 -2.79 -8.11 -5.89
CA ILE A 184 -1.58 -8.67 -6.48
C ILE A 184 -1.03 -7.62 -7.44
N THR A 185 0.27 -7.30 -7.31
CA THR A 185 0.89 -6.24 -8.11
C THR A 185 2.26 -6.64 -8.61
N SER A 186 2.68 -6.07 -9.74
CA SER A 186 4.05 -6.11 -10.24
C SER A 186 4.25 -4.92 -11.18
N ILE A 187 5.48 -4.39 -11.22
CA ILE A 187 5.84 -3.34 -12.17
C ILE A 187 6.46 -3.90 -13.46
N THR A 188 6.56 -5.21 -13.67
CA THR A 188 7.07 -5.70 -14.96
C THR A 188 6.10 -5.36 -16.08
N LYS A 189 6.60 -5.32 -17.32
CA LYS A 189 5.85 -4.95 -18.52
C LYS A 189 4.50 -5.68 -18.65
N GLU A 190 4.43 -6.93 -18.22
CA GLU A 190 3.23 -7.75 -18.28
C GLU A 190 2.13 -7.29 -17.30
N TYR A 191 2.50 -6.59 -16.21
CA TYR A 191 1.61 -6.24 -15.11
C TYR A 191 1.54 -4.74 -14.80
N GLU A 192 2.44 -3.92 -15.35
CA GLU A 192 2.61 -2.51 -14.98
C GLU A 192 1.32 -1.70 -15.12
N HIS A 193 0.53 -1.95 -16.18
CA HIS A 193 -0.72 -1.25 -16.43
C HIS A 193 -1.76 -1.56 -15.33
N ASP A 194 -1.95 -2.83 -14.99
CA ASP A 194 -2.88 -3.24 -13.94
C ASP A 194 -2.41 -2.77 -12.56
N CYS A 195 -1.10 -2.77 -12.33
CA CYS A 195 -0.50 -2.22 -11.12
C CYS A 195 -0.82 -0.73 -10.99
N PHE A 196 -0.65 0.04 -12.08
CA PHE A 196 -0.97 1.46 -12.10
C PHE A 196 -2.46 1.71 -11.84
N LEU A 197 -3.37 1.00 -12.54
CA LEU A 197 -4.81 1.13 -12.32
C LEU A 197 -5.23 0.72 -10.91
N THR A 198 -4.62 -0.32 -10.35
CA THR A 198 -4.88 -0.73 -8.96
C THR A 198 -4.53 0.40 -8.00
N LEU A 199 -3.32 0.96 -8.10
CA LEU A 199 -2.90 2.07 -7.23
C LEU A 199 -3.75 3.33 -7.44
N LEU A 200 -4.12 3.61 -8.70
CA LEU A 200 -5.00 4.72 -9.04
C LEU A 200 -6.37 4.56 -8.39
N ASN A 201 -7.00 3.39 -8.51
CA ASN A 201 -8.31 3.14 -7.91
C ASN A 201 -8.25 3.25 -6.37
N LEU A 202 -7.23 2.64 -5.75
CA LEU A 202 -7.07 2.66 -4.28
C LEU A 202 -6.79 4.06 -3.74
N THR A 203 -6.16 4.94 -4.53
CA THR A 203 -5.93 6.32 -4.16
C THR A 203 -7.04 7.27 -4.60
N THR A 204 -7.88 6.89 -5.57
CA THR A 204 -9.07 7.67 -5.95
C THR A 204 -10.13 7.62 -4.85
N ASP A 205 -10.23 6.51 -4.11
CA ASP A 205 -11.01 6.42 -2.88
C ASP A 205 -10.69 7.54 -1.88
N LEU A 206 -9.42 7.97 -1.81
CA LEU A 206 -8.97 9.08 -0.97
C LEU A 206 -9.60 10.42 -1.40
N MET A 207 -9.69 10.60 -2.71
CA MET A 207 -10.08 11.83 -3.37
C MET A 207 -11.60 12.03 -3.32
N ALA A 208 -12.35 10.95 -3.41
CA ALA A 208 -13.81 10.95 -3.26
C ALA A 208 -14.26 11.31 -1.84
N ARG A 209 -13.40 11.13 -0.82
CA ARG A 209 -13.66 11.47 0.59
C ARG A 209 -13.27 12.90 0.96
N ILE A 210 -12.87 13.72 -0.01
CA ILE A 210 -12.64 15.15 0.22
C ILE A 210 -14.01 15.83 0.21
N HIS A 211 -14.56 16.03 1.41
CA HIS A 211 -15.74 16.86 1.67
C HIS A 211 -15.32 18.19 2.28
#